data_AF-A0A644ZEX4-F1
#
_entry.id   AF-A0A644ZEX4-F1
#
_cell.length_a   1.000
_cell.length_b   1.000
_cell.length_c   1.000
_cell.angle_alpha   90.00
_cell.angle_beta   90.00
_cell.angle_gamma   90.00
#
_symmetry.space_group_name_H-M   'P 1'
#
loop_
_entity.id
_entity.type
_entity.pdbx_description
1 polymer ?
#
loop_
_entity_poly.entity_id
_entity_poly.type
_entity_poly.pdbx_seq_one_letter_code
_entity_poly.pdbx_strand_id
1 'polypeptide(L)' 'MFKSFYDPEVEKRGIVKGFEKGIEQGVQQGQDKAKVEIARNMISKGYNKMVVIELTGLSEEQVEKLFKERVN' A
#
# COMPACT_ATOMS: atom_id res chain seq x y z
N MET A 1 7.05 32.86 -37.04
CA MET A 1 7.97 31.76 -36.67
C MET A 1 7.49 31.20 -35.33
N PHE A 2 6.78 30.08 -35.32
CA PHE A 2 6.32 29.47 -34.07
C PHE A 2 7.55 28.86 -33.38
N LYS A 3 7.97 29.43 -32.25
CA LYS A 3 8.91 28.75 -31.36
C LYS A 3 8.19 27.50 -30.84
N SER A 4 8.66 26.32 -31.22
CA SER A 4 8.25 25.09 -30.57
C SER A 4 8.69 25.19 -29.10
N PHE A 5 7.74 25.27 -28.18
CA PHE A 5 7.98 25.27 -26.72
C PHE A 5 8.32 23.86 -26.20
N TYR A 6 8.85 23.00 -27.07
CA TYR A 6 9.22 21.64 -26.72
C TYR A 6 10.65 21.63 -26.18
N ASP A 7 10.77 21.17 -24.94
CA ASP A 7 12.04 20.88 -24.29
C ASP A 7 12.12 19.36 -24.03
N PRO A 8 12.95 18.62 -24.79
CA PRO A 8 13.14 17.18 -24.61
C PRO A 8 13.56 16.80 -23.18
N GLU A 9 14.24 17.68 -22.46
CA GLU A 9 14.62 17.41 -21.07
C GLU A 9 13.40 17.41 -20.15
N VAL A 10 12.42 18.28 -20.41
CA VAL A 10 11.18 18.31 -19.63
C VAL A 10 10.40 17.01 -19.82
N GLU A 11 10.32 16.50 -21.05
CA GLU A 11 9.69 15.21 -21.33
C GLU A 11 10.41 14.06 -20.61
N LYS A 12 11.74 13.99 -20.75
CA LYS A 12 12.56 12.97 -20.08
C LYS A 12 12.39 13.00 -18.57
N ARG A 13 12.39 14.19 -17.95
CA ARG A 13 12.14 14.37 -16.51
C ARG A 13 10.73 13.94 -16.13
N GLY A 14 9.73 14.22 -16.97
CA GLY A 14 8.35 13.79 -16.77
C GLY A 14 8.21 12.27 -16.73
N ILE A 15 8.83 11.57 -17.68
CA ILE A 15 8.83 10.11 -17.75
C ILE A 15 9.50 9.50 -16.53
N VAL A 16 10.70 9.97 -16.16
CA VAL A 16 11.43 9.46 -14.99
C VAL A 16 10.61 9.65 -13.71
N LYS A 17 10.09 10.86 -13.47
CA LYS A 17 9.25 11.13 -12.29
C LYS A 17 7.98 10.30 -12.26
N GLY A 18 7.36 10.07 -13.42
CA GLY A 18 6.16 9.23 -13.54
C GLY A 18 6.45 7.78 -13.17
N PHE A 19 7.57 7.25 -13.66
CA PHE A 19 8.02 5.89 -13.36
C PHE A 19 8.37 5.71 -11.88
N GLU A 20 9.15 6.62 -11.30
CA GLU A 20 9.52 6.59 -9.87
C GLU A 20 8.28 6.61 -8.98
N LYS A 21 7.34 7.53 -9.23
CA LYS A 21 6.07 7.60 -8.48
C LYS A 21 5.25 6.31 -8.65
N GLY A 22 5.20 5.75 -9.85
CA GLY A 22 4.49 4.51 -10.11
C GLY A 22 5.04 3.33 -9.30
N ILE A 23 6.38 3.21 -9.24
CA ILE A 23 7.04 2.19 -8.42
C ILE A 23 6.75 2.41 -6.94
N GLU A 24 6.93 3.63 -6.43
CA GLU A 24 6.70 3.95 -5.02
C GLU A 24 5.27 3.63 -4.58
N GLN A 25 4.28 4.05 -5.38
CA GLN A 25 2.88 3.73 -5.13
C GLN A 25 2.61 2.22 -5.19
N GLY A 26 3.19 1.51 -6.15
CA GLY A 26 3.06 0.06 -6.29
C GLY A 26 3.62 -0.70 -5.08
N VAL A 27 4.81 -0.30 -4.62
CA VAL A 27 5.46 -0.90 -3.43
C VAL A 27 4.63 -0.65 -2.18
N GLN A 28 4.18 0.59 -1.96
CA GLN A 28 3.37 0.93 -0.79
C GLN A 28 2.05 0.14 -0.76
N GLN A 29 1.32 0.11 -1.89
CA GLN A 29 0.09 -0.67 -1.99
C GLN A 29 0.33 -2.17 -1.78
N GLY A 30 1.45 -2.71 -2.27
CA GLY A 30 1.85 -4.10 -2.05
C GLY A 30 2.09 -4.40 -0.58
N GLN A 31 2.83 -3.55 0.11
CA GLN A 31 3.11 -3.69 1.55
C GLN A 31 1.82 -3.63 2.38
N ASP A 32 0.92 -2.68 2.09
CA ASP A 32 -0.34 -2.53 2.82
C ASP A 32 -1.26 -3.74 2.61
N LYS A 33 -1.37 -4.24 1.37
CA LYS A 33 -2.12 -5.48 1.08
C LYS A 33 -1.53 -6.68 1.80
N ALA A 34 -0.21 -6.83 1.81
CA ALA A 34 0.46 -7.93 2.49
C ALA A 34 0.21 -7.93 4.00
N LYS A 35 0.27 -6.76 4.67
CA LYS A 35 -0.06 -6.65 6.11
C LYS A 35 -1.48 -7.11 6.41
N VAL A 36 -2.45 -6.70 5.60
CA VAL A 36 -3.86 -7.11 5.75
C VAL A 36 -4.05 -8.61 5.54
N GLU A 37 -3.39 -9.19 4.54
CA GLU A 37 -3.48 -10.63 4.27
C GLU A 37 -2.88 -11.46 5.40
N ILE A 38 -1.71 -11.05 5.91
CA ILE A 38 -1.07 -11.67 7.08
C ILE A 38 -2.00 -11.59 8.28
N ALA A 39 -2.58 -10.41 8.57
CA ALA A 39 -3.54 -10.23 9.65
C ALA A 39 -4.74 -11.18 9.52
N ARG A 40 -5.34 -11.29 8.33
CA ARG A 40 -6.45 -12.22 8.06
C ARG A 40 -6.06 -13.67 8.33
N ASN A 41 -4.87 -14.08 7.90
CA ASN A 41 -4.36 -15.43 8.13
C ASN A 41 -4.08 -15.72 9.61
N MET A 42 -3.63 -14.73 10.37
CA MET A 42 -3.47 -14.86 11.82
C MET A 42 -4.84 -14.96 12.51
N ILE A 43 -5.79 -14.11 12.13
CA ILE A 43 -7.15 -14.14 12.68
C ILE A 43 -7.80 -15.50 12.43
N SER A 44 -7.71 -16.03 11.21
CA SER A 44 -8.28 -17.33 10.85
C SER A 44 -7.67 -18.48 11.65
N LYS A 45 -6.38 -18.38 11.99
CA LYS A 45 -5.66 -19.31 12.88
C LYS A 45 -5.98 -19.13 14.38
N GLY A 46 -6.80 -18.16 14.75
CA GLY A 46 -7.25 -17.96 16.13
C GLY A 46 -6.33 -17.09 17.00
N TYR A 47 -5.40 -16.34 16.39
CA TYR A 47 -4.62 -15.36 17.13
C TYR A 47 -5.51 -14.25 17.68
N ASN A 48 -5.19 -13.73 18.87
CA ASN A 48 -5.92 -12.63 19.49
C ASN A 48 -5.57 -11.27 18.86
N LYS A 49 -6.40 -10.25 19.10
CA LYS A 49 -6.25 -8.90 18.54
C LYS A 49 -4.89 -8.27 18.84
N MET A 50 -4.41 -8.35 20.09
CA MET A 50 -3.14 -7.73 20.49
C MET A 50 -1.96 -8.29 19.70
N VAL A 51 -1.89 -9.62 19.55
CA VAL A 51 -0.80 -10.28 18.81
C VAL A 51 -0.84 -9.91 17.33
N VAL A 52 -2.03 -9.78 16.74
CA VAL A 52 -2.18 -9.34 15.34
C VAL A 52 -1.70 -7.90 15.18
N ILE A 53 -2.07 -6.98 16.07
CA ILE A 53 -1.62 -5.58 16.06
C ILE A 53 -0.09 -5.51 16.14
N GLU A 54 0.49 -6.20 17.13
CA GLU A 54 1.94 -6.20 17.38
C GLU A 54 2.75 -6.72 16.18
N LEU A 55 2.34 -7.85 15.61
CA LEU A 55 3.12 -8.53 14.57
C LEU A 55 2.89 -7.96 13.16
N THR A 56 1.74 -7.35 12.89
CA THR A 56 1.44 -6.78 11.56
C THR A 56 1.69 -5.28 11.49
N GLY A 57 1.79 -4.60 12.63
CA GLY A 57 1.91 -3.15 12.72
C GLY A 57 0.69 -2.39 12.19
N LEU A 58 -0.47 -3.08 12.07
CA LEU A 58 -1.75 -2.47 11.77
C LEU A 58 -2.30 -1.76 13.00
N SER A 59 -3.10 -0.71 12.79
CA SER A 59 -3.79 -0.04 13.89
C SER A 59 -4.85 -0.94 14.52
N GLU A 60 -5.20 -0.64 15.78
CA GLU A 60 -6.28 -1.35 16.48
C GLU A 60 -7.60 -1.30 15.70
N GLU A 61 -7.94 -0.15 15.11
CA GLU A 61 -9.14 0.03 14.29
C GLU A 61 -9.13 -0.87 13.03
N GLN A 62 -7.98 -0.95 12.35
CA GLN A 62 -7.82 -1.82 11.18
C GLN A 62 -8.01 -3.30 11.56
N VAL A 63 -7.37 -3.74 12.65
CA VAL A 63 -7.51 -5.11 13.13
C VAL A 63 -8.94 -5.39 13.58
N GLU A 64 -9.59 -4.47 14.29
CA GLU A 64 -10.98 -4.63 14.72
C GLU A 64 -11.93 -4.78 13.54
N LYS A 65 -11.74 -3.99 12.47
CA LYS A 65 -12.49 -4.14 11.23
C LYS A 65 -12.30 -5.54 10.62
N LEU A 66 -11.07 -6.04 10.56
CA LEU A 66 -10.79 -7.39 10.03
C LEU A 66 -11.43 -8.50 10.88
N PHE A 67 -11.52 -8.32 12.20
CA PHE A 67 -12.23 -9.26 13.08
C PHE A 67 -13.75 -9.22 12.85
N LYS A 68 -14.33 -8.04 12.60
CA LYS A 68 -15.76 -7.90 12.27
C LYS A 68 -16.07 -8.54 10.91
N GLU A 69 -15.21 -8.35 9.91
CA GLU A 69 -15.33 -8.97 8.58
C GLU A 69 -15.33 -10.51 8.62
N ARG A 70 -14.70 -11.15 9.62
CA ARG A 70 -14.72 -12.61 9.79
C ARG A 70 -16.10 -13.15 10.21
N VAL A 71 -16.89 -12.34 10.92
CA VAL A 71 -18.14 -12.78 11.58
C VAL A 71 -19.37 -12.55 10.68
N ASN A 72 -19.21 -11.85 9.55
CA ASN A 72 -20.22 -11.72 8.50
C ASN A 72 -20.03 -12.80 7.42
#